data_AF-A0A131YUA5-F1
#
_entry.id   AF-A0A131YUA5-F1
#
_cell.length_a   1.000
_cell.length_b   1.000
_cell.length_c   1.000
_cell.angle_alpha   90.00
_cell.angle_beta   90.00
_cell.angle_gamma   90.00
#
_symmetry.space_group_name_H-M   'P 1'
#
loop_
_entity.id
_entity.type
_entity.pdbx_description
1 polymer ?
#
loop_
_entity_poly.entity_id
_entity_poly.type
_entity_poly.pdbx_seq_one_letter_code
_entity_poly.pdbx_strand_id
1 'polypeptide(L)'
;MLIATGLLVEFFLALLIIFTEGVTWHELKWVRDLQPLVQDQLLYASELPLAEQETFHDVLRNILVPRTVGSPGHRKVQQFLQQSMEQLDWHVEEDTFEAPTPHGNKVFSNIVATLDPSACHRLVLACHYDSMVHKHGVFLGATDSAVPCAQLIYLATVLNDKLQEQKRRGDGLTVQLIFFDGEEAFVRWSSSDSLYGSRHLADLWHRNSTQGYNLEGCLPRSDIATQIDRMVSSRAVKDVFVKLSR
;
A
#
# COMPACT_ATOMS: atom_id res chain seq x y z
N MET A 1 -41.10 -22.21 38.27
CA MET A 1 -40.39 -20.95 38.05
C MET A 1 -39.32 -21.03 36.96
N LEU A 2 -38.57 -22.14 36.82
CA LEU A 2 -37.53 -22.29 35.77
C LEU A 2 -38.03 -22.45 34.32
N ILE A 3 -39.23 -22.96 34.09
CA ILE A 3 -39.76 -23.17 32.72
C ILE A 3 -40.20 -21.85 32.08
N ALA A 4 -40.77 -20.94 32.88
CA ALA A 4 -41.22 -19.63 32.41
C ALA A 4 -40.04 -18.71 32.04
N THR A 5 -38.89 -18.87 32.69
CA THR A 5 -37.67 -18.12 32.37
C THR A 5 -37.02 -18.58 31.06
N GLY A 6 -37.12 -19.87 30.72
CA GLY A 6 -36.59 -20.40 29.46
C GLY A 6 -37.33 -19.86 28.23
N LEU A 7 -38.67 -19.88 28.28
CA LEU A 7 -39.53 -19.34 27.22
C LEU A 7 -39.34 -17.84 27.00
N LEU A 8 -39.11 -17.08 28.07
CA LEU A 8 -38.80 -15.65 27.98
C LEU A 8 -37.44 -15.39 27.30
N VAL A 9 -36.42 -16.19 27.62
CA VAL A 9 -35.09 -16.08 26.99
C VAL A 9 -35.16 -16.45 25.50
N GLU A 10 -35.87 -17.53 25.16
CA GLU A 10 -36.07 -17.92 23.75
C GLU A 10 -36.84 -16.85 22.96
N PHE A 11 -37.88 -16.26 23.56
CA PHE A 11 -38.63 -15.18 22.93
C PHE A 11 -37.77 -13.94 22.74
N PHE A 12 -36.94 -13.55 23.73
CA PHE A 12 -36.02 -12.42 23.60
C PHE A 12 -34.91 -12.67 22.57
N LEU A 13 -34.36 -13.89 22.48
CA LEU A 13 -33.39 -14.26 21.46
C LEU A 13 -33.99 -14.25 20.06
N ALA A 14 -35.20 -14.79 19.88
CA ALA A 14 -35.91 -14.74 18.62
C ALA A 14 -36.24 -13.29 18.21
N LEU A 15 -36.65 -12.45 19.16
CA LEU A 15 -36.89 -11.02 18.94
C LEU A 15 -35.60 -10.30 18.50
N LEU A 16 -34.47 -10.56 19.16
CA LEU A 16 -33.16 -10.00 18.79
C LEU A 16 -32.77 -10.35 17.36
N ILE A 17 -32.98 -11.60 16.93
CA ILE A 17 -32.67 -12.04 15.56
C ILE A 17 -33.59 -11.39 14.52
N ILE A 18 -34.84 -11.10 14.86
CA ILE A 18 -35.81 -10.46 13.95
C ILE A 18 -35.54 -8.96 13.78
N PHE A 19 -35.00 -8.29 14.81
CA PHE A 19 -34.67 -6.85 14.76
C PHE A 19 -33.20 -6.55 14.39
N THR A 20 -32.35 -7.56 14.21
CA THR A 20 -31.03 -7.35 13.62
C THR A 20 -31.16 -7.22 12.12
N GLU A 21 -31.11 -5.98 11.61
CA GLU A 21 -30.74 -5.76 10.21
C GLU A 21 -29.32 -6.28 10.02
N GLY A 22 -29.18 -7.37 9.27
CA GLY A 22 -27.88 -7.88 8.87
C GLY A 22 -27.25 -6.87 7.92
N VAL A 23 -26.44 -5.95 8.44
CA VAL A 23 -25.69 -5.05 7.57
C VAL A 23 -24.72 -5.90 6.77
N THR A 24 -24.85 -5.90 5.45
CA THR A 24 -23.93 -6.66 4.62
C THR A 24 -22.56 -5.98 4.68
N TRP A 25 -21.51 -6.72 5.04
CA TRP A 25 -20.14 -6.19 5.10
C TRP A 25 -19.67 -5.49 3.81
N HIS A 26 -20.30 -5.81 2.68
CA HIS A 26 -20.01 -5.20 1.38
C HIS A 26 -20.51 -3.75 1.28
N GLU A 27 -21.64 -3.41 1.91
CA GLU A 27 -22.23 -2.06 1.92
C GLU A 27 -21.48 -1.13 2.90
N LEU A 28 -20.86 -1.67 3.94
CA LEU A 28 -20.02 -0.89 4.88
C LEU A 28 -18.59 -0.65 4.40
N LYS A 29 -18.13 -1.35 3.36
CA LYS A 29 -16.70 -1.36 3.00
C LYS A 29 -16.22 -0.10 2.28
N TRP A 30 -17.10 0.53 1.49
CA TRP A 30 -16.73 1.61 0.58
C TRP A 30 -17.33 2.93 1.02
N VAL A 31 -16.46 3.82 1.48
CA VAL A 31 -16.79 5.20 1.89
C VAL A 31 -16.96 6.12 0.66
N ARG A 32 -16.52 5.66 -0.52
CA ARG A 32 -16.65 6.37 -1.80
C ARG A 32 -17.30 5.44 -2.81
N ASP A 33 -18.30 5.96 -3.54
CA ASP A 33 -18.99 5.21 -4.59
C ASP A 33 -18.02 4.89 -5.73
N LEU A 34 -17.94 3.61 -6.09
CA LEU A 34 -17.11 3.14 -7.20
C LEU A 34 -17.89 3.30 -8.50
N GLN A 35 -17.51 4.29 -9.30
CA GLN A 35 -18.10 4.53 -10.61
C GLN A 35 -17.47 3.59 -11.65
N PRO A 36 -18.25 2.76 -12.36
CA PRO A 36 -17.72 1.94 -13.45
C PRO A 36 -17.10 2.81 -14.55
N LEU A 37 -16.00 2.34 -15.14
CA LEU A 37 -15.45 2.96 -16.35
C LEU A 37 -16.43 2.81 -17.51
N VAL A 38 -16.62 3.89 -18.27
CA VAL A 38 -17.36 3.83 -19.53
C VAL A 38 -16.52 3.18 -20.64
N GLN A 39 -17.17 2.71 -21.70
CA GLN A 39 -16.55 1.83 -22.72
C GLN A 39 -15.30 2.43 -23.37
N ASP A 40 -15.32 3.71 -23.70
CA ASP A 40 -14.19 4.44 -24.29
C ASP A 40 -13.00 4.54 -23.33
N GLN A 41 -13.25 4.78 -22.04
CA GLN A 41 -12.22 4.78 -21.00
C GLN A 41 -11.62 3.39 -20.80
N LEU A 42 -12.45 2.34 -20.84
CA LEU A 42 -11.99 0.95 -20.73
C LEU A 42 -11.12 0.57 -21.93
N LEU A 43 -11.55 0.92 -23.15
CA LEU A 43 -10.78 0.68 -24.37
C LEU A 43 -9.43 1.39 -24.30
N TYR A 44 -9.43 2.69 -23.98
CA TYR A 44 -8.19 3.45 -23.80
C TYR A 44 -7.26 2.81 -22.76
N ALA A 45 -7.78 2.39 -21.60
CA ALA A 45 -6.97 1.76 -20.55
C ALA A 45 -6.50 0.33 -20.91
N SER A 46 -7.08 -0.28 -21.94
CA SER A 46 -6.70 -1.62 -22.44
C SER A 46 -5.73 -1.57 -23.61
N GLU A 47 -5.49 -0.39 -24.19
CA GLU A 47 -4.48 -0.21 -25.22
C GLU A 47 -3.08 -0.39 -24.60
N LEU A 48 -2.19 -1.03 -25.35
CA LEU A 48 -0.80 -1.25 -24.93
C LEU A 48 0.15 -0.89 -26.07
N PRO A 49 0.34 0.41 -26.38
CA PRO A 49 1.23 0.88 -27.43
C PRO A 49 2.67 0.35 -27.25
N LEU A 50 3.41 0.13 -28.34
CA LEU A 50 4.79 -0.40 -28.23
C LEU A 50 5.70 0.51 -27.38
N ALA A 51 5.58 1.82 -27.50
CA ALA A 51 6.35 2.78 -26.70
C ALA A 51 6.11 2.62 -25.19
N GLU A 52 4.89 2.25 -24.79
CA GLU A 52 4.56 1.99 -23.39
C GLU A 52 5.13 0.65 -22.90
N GLN A 53 5.18 -0.37 -23.77
CA GLN A 53 5.86 -1.63 -23.46
C GLN A 53 7.36 -1.42 -23.25
N GLU A 54 8.00 -0.59 -24.09
CA GLU A 54 9.39 -0.19 -23.90
C GLU A 54 9.58 0.57 -22.58
N THR A 55 8.71 1.52 -22.26
CA THR A 55 8.73 2.22 -20.96
C THR A 55 8.73 1.24 -19.79
N PHE A 56 7.85 0.23 -19.80
CA PHE A 56 7.82 -0.79 -18.76
C PHE A 56 9.12 -1.61 -18.69
N HIS A 57 9.66 -2.04 -19.84
CA HIS A 57 10.92 -2.80 -19.89
C HIS A 57 12.11 -1.98 -19.40
N ASP A 58 12.16 -0.69 -19.71
CA ASP A 58 13.22 0.23 -19.30
C ASP A 58 13.26 0.40 -17.79
N VAL A 59 12.09 0.58 -17.19
CA VAL A 59 11.94 0.62 -15.72
C VAL A 59 12.36 -0.72 -15.12
N LEU A 60 11.86 -1.84 -15.64
CA LEU A 60 12.17 -3.17 -15.11
C LEU A 60 13.66 -3.47 -15.15
N ARG A 61 14.37 -3.10 -16.22
CA ARG A 61 15.82 -3.31 -16.36
C ARG A 61 16.64 -2.60 -15.28
N ASN A 62 16.16 -1.46 -14.75
CA ASN A 62 16.84 -0.74 -13.68
C ASN A 62 16.65 -1.40 -12.31
N ILE A 63 15.54 -2.14 -12.12
CA ILE A 63 15.16 -2.76 -10.84
C ILE A 63 15.59 -4.24 -10.78
N LEU A 64 15.67 -4.91 -11.94
CA LEU A 64 15.98 -6.35 -12.07
C LEU A 64 17.47 -6.65 -11.88
N VAL A 65 17.98 -6.23 -10.73
CA VAL A 65 19.34 -6.45 -10.24
C VAL A 65 19.27 -7.03 -8.82
N PRO A 66 20.34 -7.68 -8.32
CA PRO A 66 20.42 -8.07 -6.92
C PRO A 66 20.37 -6.83 -6.04
N ARG A 67 19.44 -6.80 -5.08
CA ARG A 67 19.11 -5.61 -4.29
C ARG A 67 18.79 -5.98 -2.84
N THR A 68 19.63 -6.83 -2.25
CA THR A 68 19.56 -7.15 -0.83
C THR A 68 19.83 -5.92 0.02
N VAL A 69 19.12 -5.77 1.14
CA VAL A 69 19.21 -4.60 2.03
C VAL A 69 20.66 -4.22 2.34
N GLY A 70 21.02 -2.97 2.06
CA GLY A 70 22.36 -2.41 2.28
C GLY A 70 23.41 -2.74 1.22
N SER A 71 23.05 -3.47 0.16
CA SER A 71 23.93 -3.72 -0.99
C SER A 71 24.04 -2.49 -1.92
N PRO A 72 25.08 -2.41 -2.77
CA PRO A 72 25.16 -1.36 -3.79
C PRO A 72 23.98 -1.36 -4.78
N GLY A 73 23.47 -2.54 -5.15
CA GLY A 73 22.32 -2.68 -6.03
C GLY A 73 21.03 -2.18 -5.39
N HIS A 74 20.84 -2.43 -4.09
CA HIS A 74 19.73 -1.90 -3.30
C HIS A 74 19.72 -0.37 -3.29
N ARG A 75 20.85 0.28 -2.97
CA ARG A 75 20.97 1.74 -3.02
C ARG A 75 20.71 2.31 -4.42
N LYS A 76 21.20 1.64 -5.46
CA LYS A 76 20.97 2.06 -6.85
C LYS A 76 19.48 2.02 -7.21
N VAL A 77 18.78 0.95 -6.82
CA VAL A 77 17.34 0.82 -7.05
C VAL A 77 16.55 1.85 -6.24
N GLN A 78 16.91 2.06 -4.97
CA GLN A 78 16.31 3.09 -4.12
C GLN A 78 16.39 4.47 -4.78
N GLN A 79 17.58 4.88 -5.24
CA GLN A 79 17.78 6.15 -5.94
C GLN A 79 16.98 6.24 -7.25
N PHE A 80 16.96 5.15 -8.03
CA PHE A 80 16.20 5.10 -9.28
C PHE A 80 14.70 5.30 -9.04
N LEU A 81 14.13 4.65 -8.01
CA LEU A 81 12.71 4.78 -7.66
C LEU A 81 12.37 6.21 -7.24
N GLN A 82 13.19 6.84 -6.39
CA GLN A 82 13.00 8.22 -5.97
C GLN A 82 13.02 9.17 -7.16
N GLN A 83 14.09 9.12 -7.96
CA GLN A 83 14.27 10.00 -9.11
C GLN A 83 13.16 9.83 -10.14
N SER A 84 12.68 8.60 -10.37
CA SER A 84 11.58 8.33 -11.30
C SER A 84 10.30 9.04 -10.87
N MET A 85 10.01 9.09 -9.56
CA MET A 85 8.82 9.75 -9.03
C MET A 85 8.98 11.27 -8.97
N GLU A 86 10.14 11.78 -8.56
CA GLU A 86 10.45 13.21 -8.55
C GLU A 86 10.37 13.83 -9.95
N GLN A 87 10.85 13.12 -10.98
CA GLN A 87 10.76 13.55 -12.38
C GLN A 87 9.31 13.70 -12.88
N LEU A 88 8.36 13.02 -12.25
CA LEU A 88 6.92 13.11 -12.54
C LEU A 88 6.20 14.16 -11.68
N ASP A 89 6.93 14.99 -10.92
CA ASP A 89 6.39 16.00 -10.00
C ASP A 89 5.56 15.39 -8.83
N TRP A 90 5.99 14.23 -8.33
CA TRP A 90 5.45 13.65 -7.11
C TRP A 90 6.27 14.10 -5.90
N HIS A 91 5.60 14.27 -4.75
CA HIS A 91 6.29 14.49 -3.48
C HIS A 91 6.81 13.16 -2.95
N VAL A 92 8.13 13.05 -2.79
CA VAL A 92 8.81 11.83 -2.36
C VAL A 92 9.36 12.01 -0.95
N GLU A 93 9.00 11.09 -0.06
CA GLU A 93 9.51 11.00 1.31
C GLU A 93 10.27 9.69 1.52
N GLU A 94 11.36 9.77 2.25
CA GLU A 94 12.12 8.62 2.72
C GLU A 94 11.86 8.40 4.21
N ASP A 95 11.32 7.23 4.55
CA ASP A 95 11.21 6.76 5.92
C ASP A 95 12.41 5.83 6.22
N THR A 96 13.52 6.45 6.63
CA THR A 96 14.77 5.76 6.96
C THR A 96 14.88 5.46 8.46
N PHE A 97 15.17 4.21 8.81
CA PHE A 97 15.34 3.77 10.19
C PHE A 97 16.36 2.62 10.29
N GLU A 98 16.89 2.40 11.49
CA GLU A 98 17.77 1.27 11.80
C GLU A 98 17.01 0.22 12.62
N ALA A 99 17.16 -1.05 12.29
CA ALA A 99 16.58 -2.15 13.06
C ALA A 99 17.53 -3.36 13.18
N PRO A 100 17.46 -4.12 14.29
CA PRO A 100 18.24 -5.33 14.45
C PRO A 100 17.71 -6.45 13.55
N THR A 101 18.63 -7.19 12.92
CA THR A 101 18.31 -8.38 12.11
C THR A 101 19.21 -9.55 12.54
N PRO A 102 18.90 -10.79 12.11
CA PRO A 102 19.81 -11.91 12.30
C PRO A 102 21.23 -11.69 11.72
N HIS A 103 21.40 -10.75 10.79
CA HIS A 103 22.68 -10.36 10.20
C HIS A 103 23.24 -9.05 10.79
N GLY A 104 22.87 -8.73 12.02
CA GLY A 104 23.25 -7.49 12.71
C GLY A 104 22.31 -6.33 12.38
N ASN A 105 22.62 -5.14 12.88
CA ASN A 105 21.80 -3.98 12.57
C ASN A 105 21.88 -3.63 11.08
N LYS A 106 20.73 -3.25 10.51
CA LYS A 106 20.60 -2.79 9.14
C LYS A 106 19.80 -1.49 9.11
N VAL A 107 20.15 -0.64 8.14
CA VAL A 107 19.38 0.55 7.81
C VAL A 107 18.42 0.18 6.69
N PHE A 108 17.16 0.54 6.87
CA PHE A 108 16.07 0.36 5.92
C PHE A 108 15.57 1.74 5.50
N SER A 109 15.09 1.90 4.26
CA SER A 109 14.44 3.13 3.81
C SER A 109 13.22 2.81 2.95
N ASN A 110 12.03 3.02 3.49
CA ASN A 110 10.81 2.99 2.68
C ASN A 110 10.75 4.25 1.81
N ILE A 111 10.25 4.13 0.58
CA ILE A 111 9.99 5.28 -0.30
C ILE A 111 8.48 5.48 -0.40
N VAL A 112 8.01 6.68 -0.05
CA VAL A 112 6.61 7.07 -0.13
C VAL A 112 6.47 8.21 -1.13
N ALA A 113 5.88 7.94 -2.29
CA ALA A 113 5.60 8.94 -3.31
C ALA A 113 4.11 9.30 -3.28
N THR A 114 3.80 10.58 -3.05
CA THR A 114 2.42 11.09 -2.96
C THR A 114 2.20 12.17 -4.03
N LEU A 115 1.19 12.00 -4.88
CA LEU A 115 0.91 12.93 -5.97
C LEU A 115 0.44 14.31 -5.45
N ASP A 116 -0.44 14.30 -4.45
CA ASP A 116 -0.91 15.50 -3.75
C ASP A 116 -0.88 15.27 -2.23
N PRO A 117 0.17 15.74 -1.52
CA PRO A 117 0.27 15.61 -0.07
C PRO A 117 -0.87 16.26 0.71
N SER A 118 -1.51 17.29 0.13
CA SER A 118 -2.60 18.03 0.79
C SER A 118 -3.94 17.30 0.76
N ALA A 119 -4.10 16.31 -0.14
CA ALA A 119 -5.32 15.54 -0.25
C ALA A 119 -5.58 14.70 1.00
N CYS A 120 -6.85 14.69 1.43
CA CYS A 120 -7.27 14.01 2.65
C CYS A 120 -7.24 12.48 2.54
N HIS A 121 -7.59 11.93 1.37
CA HIS A 121 -7.69 10.50 1.14
C HIS A 121 -6.64 10.05 0.13
N ARG A 122 -6.07 8.87 0.35
CA ARG A 122 -5.04 8.27 -0.52
C ARG A 122 -5.52 6.91 -1.01
N LEU A 123 -5.50 6.70 -2.33
CA LEU A 123 -5.49 5.36 -2.91
C LEU A 123 -4.06 4.87 -2.90
N VAL A 124 -3.76 3.88 -2.05
CA VAL A 124 -2.40 3.38 -1.84
C VAL A 124 -2.16 2.12 -2.67
N LEU A 125 -1.17 2.18 -3.55
CA LEU A 125 -0.60 1.01 -4.23
C LEU A 125 0.79 0.76 -3.67
N ALA A 126 1.14 -0.50 -3.40
CA ALA A 126 2.41 -0.79 -2.77
C ALA A 126 3.04 -2.11 -3.21
N CYS A 127 4.36 -2.15 -3.08
CA CYS A 127 5.18 -3.35 -3.20
C CYS A 127 6.43 -3.19 -2.32
N HIS A 128 7.26 -4.21 -2.26
CA HIS A 128 8.59 -4.10 -1.66
C HIS A 128 9.66 -4.04 -2.76
N TYR A 129 10.72 -3.28 -2.53
CA TYR A 129 11.80 -3.13 -3.52
C TYR A 129 13.08 -3.86 -3.12
N ASP A 130 13.18 -4.44 -1.92
CA ASP A 130 14.29 -5.31 -1.58
C ASP A 130 14.21 -6.64 -2.35
N SER A 131 15.29 -7.43 -2.26
CA SER A 131 15.31 -8.81 -2.72
C SER A 131 15.91 -9.70 -1.65
N MET A 132 15.36 -10.90 -1.45
CA MET A 132 15.82 -11.87 -0.46
C MET A 132 17.32 -12.16 -0.53
N VAL A 133 17.94 -12.35 0.65
CA VAL A 133 19.29 -12.93 0.77
C VAL A 133 19.22 -14.44 0.55
N HIS A 134 19.55 -14.90 -0.66
CA HIS A 134 19.43 -16.31 -1.02
C HIS A 134 20.69 -17.13 -0.66
N LYS A 135 20.48 -18.30 -0.04
CA LYS A 135 21.57 -19.16 0.49
C LYS A 135 22.46 -19.78 -0.59
N HIS A 136 21.96 -19.91 -1.81
CA HIS A 136 22.65 -20.63 -2.89
C HIS A 136 23.09 -19.72 -4.04
N GLY A 137 23.16 -18.40 -3.82
CA GLY A 137 23.75 -17.47 -4.78
C GLY A 137 22.91 -16.22 -5.02
N VAL A 138 23.03 -15.68 -6.23
CA VAL A 138 22.37 -14.43 -6.62
C VAL A 138 20.87 -14.67 -6.83
N PHE A 139 20.06 -13.84 -6.19
CA PHE A 139 18.61 -13.82 -6.38
C PHE A 139 18.19 -12.44 -6.89
N LEU A 140 17.48 -12.42 -8.02
CA LEU A 140 17.02 -11.19 -8.65
C LEU A 140 15.63 -10.77 -8.19
N GLY A 141 14.81 -11.68 -7.64
CA GLY A 141 13.44 -11.33 -7.22
C GLY A 141 12.62 -10.69 -8.34
N ALA A 142 12.56 -11.33 -9.52
CA ALA A 142 11.90 -10.75 -10.70
C ALA A 142 10.41 -10.48 -10.44
N THR A 143 9.68 -11.50 -10.00
CA THR A 143 8.28 -11.37 -9.57
C THR A 143 8.15 -10.90 -8.13
N ASP A 144 9.27 -10.80 -7.41
CA ASP A 144 9.32 -10.68 -5.95
C ASP A 144 10.35 -9.62 -5.51
N SER A 145 10.07 -8.32 -5.68
CA SER A 145 8.93 -7.73 -6.39
C SER A 145 9.39 -6.71 -7.44
N ALA A 146 10.37 -7.05 -8.28
CA ALA A 146 10.87 -6.14 -9.33
C ALA A 146 9.79 -5.75 -10.36
N VAL A 147 9.01 -6.73 -10.83
CA VAL A 147 7.87 -6.51 -11.74
C VAL A 147 6.81 -5.62 -11.07
N PRO A 148 6.34 -5.88 -9.83
CA PRO A 148 5.46 -4.95 -9.12
C PRO A 148 6.02 -3.53 -9.01
N CYS A 149 7.29 -3.37 -8.65
CA CYS A 149 7.91 -2.04 -8.61
C CYS A 149 7.86 -1.34 -9.98
N ALA A 150 8.18 -2.08 -11.04
CA ALA A 150 8.12 -1.57 -12.40
C ALA A 150 6.69 -1.20 -12.83
N GLN A 151 5.69 -1.99 -12.44
CA GLN A 151 4.28 -1.70 -12.70
C GLN A 151 3.83 -0.38 -12.04
N LEU A 152 4.26 -0.10 -10.80
CA LEU A 152 3.88 1.15 -10.12
C LEU A 152 4.47 2.39 -10.82
N ILE A 153 5.77 2.36 -11.16
CA ILE A 153 6.41 3.45 -11.90
C ILE A 153 5.80 3.58 -13.31
N TYR A 154 5.56 2.46 -14.01
CA TYR A 154 4.92 2.45 -15.32
C TYR A 154 3.55 3.13 -15.28
N LEU A 155 2.68 2.74 -14.33
CA LEU A 155 1.36 3.34 -14.16
C LEU A 155 1.46 4.85 -13.89
N ALA A 156 2.38 5.27 -13.01
CA ALA A 156 2.61 6.69 -12.74
C ALA A 156 3.04 7.45 -14.01
N THR A 157 3.87 6.83 -14.84
CA THR A 157 4.41 7.41 -16.07
C THR A 157 3.34 7.55 -17.15
N VAL A 158 2.64 6.46 -17.50
CA VAL A 158 1.68 6.47 -18.62
C VAL A 158 0.36 7.17 -18.28
N LEU A 159 -0.01 7.20 -17.01
CA LEU A 159 -1.21 7.91 -16.55
C LEU A 159 -0.90 9.34 -16.09
N ASN A 160 0.34 9.84 -16.21
CA ASN A 160 0.77 11.09 -15.60
C ASN A 160 -0.17 12.26 -15.96
N ASP A 161 -0.52 12.44 -17.23
CA ASP A 161 -1.41 13.53 -17.66
C ASP A 161 -2.79 13.46 -16.97
N LYS A 162 -3.37 12.26 -16.87
CA LYS A 162 -4.67 12.02 -16.21
C LYS A 162 -4.58 12.20 -14.70
N LEU A 163 -3.47 11.79 -14.09
CA LEU A 163 -3.21 11.94 -12.66
C LEU A 163 -3.02 13.42 -12.31
N GLN A 164 -2.28 14.18 -13.11
CA GLN A 164 -2.12 15.62 -12.93
C GLN A 164 -3.45 16.37 -13.14
N GLU A 165 -4.29 15.93 -14.07
CA GLU A 165 -5.67 16.44 -14.18
C GLU A 165 -6.49 16.14 -12.91
N GLN A 166 -6.41 14.91 -12.39
CA GLN A 166 -7.11 14.50 -11.18
C GLN A 166 -6.67 15.33 -9.97
N LYS A 167 -5.36 15.55 -9.78
CA LYS A 167 -4.79 16.43 -8.75
C LYS A 167 -5.40 17.83 -8.79
N ARG A 168 -5.57 18.43 -9.99
CA ARG A 168 -6.15 19.77 -10.14
C ARG A 168 -7.64 19.87 -9.77
N ARG A 169 -8.37 18.75 -9.69
CA ARG A 169 -9.79 18.74 -9.30
C ARG A 169 -9.97 19.10 -7.82
N GLY A 170 -8.96 18.87 -6.98
CA GLY A 170 -9.03 19.17 -5.55
C GLY A 170 -10.16 18.44 -4.82
N ASP A 171 -10.53 17.24 -5.26
CA ASP A 171 -11.65 16.46 -4.73
C ASP A 171 -11.33 15.71 -3.42
N GLY A 172 -10.20 16.05 -2.80
CA GLY A 172 -9.71 15.46 -1.54
C GLY A 172 -9.19 14.02 -1.66
N LEU A 173 -9.07 13.45 -2.86
CA LEU A 173 -8.47 12.14 -3.11
C LEU A 173 -7.17 12.29 -3.90
N THR A 174 -6.18 11.45 -3.62
CA THR A 174 -4.94 11.37 -4.39
C THR A 174 -4.46 9.92 -4.51
N VAL A 175 -3.44 9.69 -5.34
CA VAL A 175 -2.72 8.42 -5.42
C VAL A 175 -1.43 8.52 -4.60
N GLN A 176 -1.12 7.44 -3.88
CA GLN A 176 0.14 7.26 -3.16
C GLN A 176 0.76 5.91 -3.53
N LEU A 177 2.05 5.92 -3.83
CA LEU A 177 2.84 4.72 -4.10
C LEU A 177 3.83 4.50 -2.96
N ILE A 178 3.89 3.26 -2.46
CA ILE A 178 4.84 2.91 -1.40
C ILE A 178 5.72 1.75 -1.87
N PHE A 179 7.03 1.97 -1.80
CA PHE A 179 8.04 0.95 -2.02
C PHE A 179 8.66 0.61 -0.66
N PHE A 180 8.19 -0.48 -0.06
CA PHE A 180 8.67 -0.95 1.22
C PHE A 180 10.07 -1.54 1.13
N ASP A 181 10.87 -1.33 2.17
CA ASP A 181 12.18 -1.94 2.34
C ASP A 181 12.13 -3.07 3.38
N GLY A 182 12.97 -4.09 3.20
CA GLY A 182 13.08 -5.21 4.11
C GLY A 182 11.75 -5.94 4.35
N GLU A 183 11.02 -6.27 3.28
CA GLU A 183 9.90 -7.20 3.40
C GLU A 183 10.41 -8.59 3.79
N GLU A 184 11.53 -8.98 3.19
CA GLU A 184 12.06 -10.33 3.25
C GLU A 184 12.72 -10.63 4.61
N ALA A 185 12.67 -11.91 4.97
CA ALA A 185 13.44 -12.42 6.09
C ALA A 185 14.93 -12.53 5.72
N PHE A 186 15.83 -12.19 6.64
CA PHE A 186 17.27 -12.40 6.45
C PHE A 186 17.67 -13.87 6.58
N VAL A 187 16.98 -14.63 7.44
CA VAL A 187 17.30 -16.05 7.70
C VAL A 187 16.07 -16.94 7.67
N ARG A 188 15.06 -16.64 8.50
CA ARG A 188 13.83 -17.42 8.61
C ARG A 188 12.68 -16.51 9.00
N TRP A 189 11.67 -16.47 8.14
CA TRP A 189 10.46 -15.70 8.34
C TRP A 189 9.87 -15.89 9.74
N SER A 190 9.75 -14.78 10.47
CA SER A 190 9.17 -14.71 11.80
C SER A 190 8.66 -13.29 12.06
N SER A 191 7.96 -13.06 13.17
CA SER A 191 7.47 -11.72 13.52
C SER A 191 8.59 -10.68 13.73
N SER A 192 9.81 -11.11 14.03
CA SER A 192 10.99 -10.24 14.20
C SER A 192 11.98 -10.28 13.03
N ASP A 193 11.83 -11.23 12.10
CA ASP A 193 12.65 -11.38 10.89
C ASP A 193 11.75 -11.42 9.64
N SER A 194 11.02 -10.31 9.44
CA SER A 194 10.21 -10.01 8.24
C SER A 194 9.60 -8.62 8.36
N LEU A 195 9.11 -8.08 7.24
CA LEU A 195 8.19 -6.93 7.21
C LEU A 195 8.73 -5.68 7.92
N TYR A 196 10.06 -5.47 7.89
CA TYR A 196 10.74 -4.40 8.63
C TYR A 196 10.18 -3.03 8.27
N GLY A 197 10.20 -2.68 6.99
CA GLY A 197 9.72 -1.40 6.47
C GLY A 197 8.24 -1.16 6.75
N SER A 198 7.40 -2.14 6.44
CA SER A 198 5.95 -2.02 6.62
C SER A 198 5.55 -1.90 8.08
N ARG A 199 6.19 -2.64 9.01
CA ARG A 199 5.91 -2.54 10.45
C ARG A 199 6.28 -1.16 10.97
N HIS A 200 7.43 -0.63 10.54
CA HIS A 200 7.88 0.70 10.94
C HIS A 200 6.95 1.80 10.44
N LEU A 201 6.67 1.84 9.13
CA LEU A 201 5.86 2.89 8.52
C LEU A 201 4.43 2.90 9.10
N ALA A 202 3.86 1.72 9.31
CA ALA A 202 2.51 1.61 9.84
C ALA A 202 2.42 2.09 11.30
N ASP A 203 3.41 1.77 12.14
CA ASP A 203 3.50 2.30 13.51
C ASP A 203 3.75 3.82 13.54
N LEU A 204 4.62 4.33 12.65
CA LEU A 204 4.88 5.77 12.49
C LEU A 204 3.58 6.52 12.15
N TRP A 205 2.85 6.04 11.15
CA TRP A 205 1.59 6.65 10.74
C TRP A 205 0.48 6.52 11.76
N HIS A 206 0.40 5.39 12.47
CA HIS A 206 -0.53 5.23 13.58
C HIS A 206 -0.26 6.28 14.67
N ARG A 207 0.99 6.43 15.11
CA ARG A 207 1.39 7.43 16.09
C ARG A 207 1.08 8.87 15.62
N ASN A 208 1.41 9.21 14.39
CA ASN A 208 1.13 10.54 13.83
C ASN A 208 -0.39 10.81 13.69
N SER A 209 -1.19 9.79 13.38
CA SER A 209 -2.65 9.92 13.23
C SER A 209 -3.35 10.32 14.54
N THR A 210 -2.78 9.92 15.68
CA THR A 210 -3.27 10.25 17.03
C THR A 210 -2.88 11.67 17.48
N GLN A 211 -1.99 12.35 16.75
CA GLN A 211 -1.50 13.70 17.06
C GLN A 211 -2.07 14.81 16.14
N GLY A 212 -2.84 14.46 15.10
CA GLY A 212 -3.25 15.40 14.03
C GLY A 212 -4.68 15.94 14.12
N TYR A 213 -4.77 17.27 13.99
CA TYR A 213 -5.94 18.17 13.99
C TYR A 213 -7.08 17.82 13.00
N ASN A 214 -8.29 18.34 13.28
CA ASN A 214 -9.43 18.33 12.36
C ASN A 214 -9.02 18.96 11.02
N LEU A 215 -8.89 18.14 9.98
CA LEU A 215 -8.74 18.61 8.60
C LEU A 215 -10.13 19.06 8.12
N GLU A 216 -10.36 20.38 8.07
CA GLU A 216 -11.56 20.97 7.46
C GLU A 216 -11.70 20.48 6.00
N GLY A 217 -12.89 19.99 5.63
CA GLY A 217 -13.18 19.50 4.28
C GLY A 217 -12.92 18.01 4.03
N CYS A 218 -12.36 17.28 5.00
CA CYS A 218 -12.32 15.82 4.96
C CYS A 218 -13.71 15.21 5.22
N LEU A 219 -14.03 14.09 4.56
CA LEU A 219 -15.13 13.26 5.04
C LEU A 219 -14.87 12.89 6.51
N PRO A 220 -15.91 12.84 7.37
CA PRO A 220 -15.74 12.44 8.77
C PRO A 220 -14.94 11.14 8.81
N ARG A 221 -13.92 11.07 9.69
CA ARG A 221 -13.22 9.81 9.99
C ARG A 221 -14.30 8.77 10.33
N SER A 222 -14.57 7.84 9.43
CA SER A 222 -15.38 6.68 9.79
C SER A 222 -14.51 5.80 10.67
N ASP A 223 -15.08 5.25 11.74
CA ASP A 223 -14.39 4.40 12.72
C ASP A 223 -13.74 3.14 12.10
N ILE A 224 -13.96 2.89 10.80
CA ILE A 224 -13.57 1.68 10.07
C ILE A 224 -12.54 1.94 8.97
N ALA A 225 -12.10 3.18 8.72
CA ALA A 225 -11.17 3.45 7.61
C ALA A 225 -10.01 4.35 8.03
N THR A 226 -9.01 3.74 8.66
CA THR A 226 -7.65 4.26 8.50
C THR A 226 -7.30 4.21 7.00
N GLN A 227 -6.51 5.15 6.47
CA GLN A 227 -6.09 5.22 5.05
C GLN A 227 -5.34 3.96 4.54
N ILE A 228 -5.19 2.99 5.42
CA ILE A 228 -4.32 1.83 5.42
C ILE A 228 -5.06 0.55 5.02
N ASP A 229 -6.39 0.46 5.24
CA ASP A 229 -7.20 -0.74 4.96
C ASP A 229 -7.40 -1.06 3.46
N ARG A 230 -6.95 -0.16 2.58
CA ARG A 230 -7.20 -0.24 1.13
C ARG A 230 -5.94 -0.43 0.31
N MET A 231 -4.83 -0.80 0.94
CA MET A 231 -3.59 -1.07 0.24
C MET A 231 -3.68 -2.35 -0.60
N VAL A 232 -3.49 -2.21 -1.92
CA VAL A 232 -3.29 -3.36 -2.80
C VAL A 232 -1.80 -3.64 -2.88
N SER A 233 -1.35 -4.70 -2.22
CA SER A 233 0.04 -5.19 -2.25
C SER A 233 0.17 -6.59 -2.84
N SER A 234 1.32 -6.89 -3.44
CA SER A 234 1.78 -8.26 -3.68
C SER A 234 2.08 -8.97 -2.34
N ARG A 235 1.50 -10.16 -2.20
CA ARG A 235 1.67 -11.26 -1.22
C ARG A 235 1.83 -11.07 0.30
N ALA A 236 2.36 -9.99 0.89
CA ALA A 236 2.58 -9.95 2.35
C ALA A 236 2.28 -8.63 3.07
N VAL A 237 2.39 -7.48 2.40
CA VAL A 237 2.27 -6.18 3.07
C VAL A 237 0.84 -5.89 3.58
N LYS A 238 -0.18 -6.54 3.00
CA LYS A 238 -1.58 -6.40 3.44
C LYS A 238 -1.80 -6.76 4.91
N ASP A 239 -1.07 -7.75 5.45
CA ASP A 239 -1.35 -8.30 6.78
C ASP A 239 -0.91 -7.38 7.93
N VAL A 240 0.08 -6.51 7.70
CA VAL A 240 0.56 -5.53 8.70
C VAL A 240 -0.44 -4.40 8.86
N PHE A 241 -0.93 -3.91 7.73
CA PHE A 241 -1.78 -2.74 7.64
C PHE A 241 -3.23 -3.05 8.06
N VAL A 242 -3.75 -4.25 7.76
CA VAL A 242 -5.07 -4.71 8.24
C VAL A 242 -5.10 -5.01 9.76
N LYS A 243 -3.94 -5.23 10.40
CA LYS A 243 -3.87 -5.48 11.85
C LYS A 243 -3.85 -4.22 12.70
N LEU A 244 -3.44 -3.08 12.13
CA LEU A 244 -3.34 -1.80 12.84
C LEU A 244 -4.61 -0.96 12.74
N SER A 245 -5.57 -1.39 11.94
CA SER A 245 -6.91 -0.79 11.78
C SER A 245 -8.00 -1.44 12.64
N ARG A 246 -7.66 -2.45 13.44
CA ARG A 246 -8.54 -3.10 14.42
C ARG A 246 -8.10 -2.76 15.84
#